data_AF-A0A0F9KF31-F1
#
_entry.id   AF-A0A0F9KF31-F1
#
_cell.length_a   1.000
_cell.length_b   1.000
_cell.length_c   1.000
_cell.angle_alpha   90.00
_cell.angle_beta   90.00
_cell.angle_gamma   90.00
#
_symmetry.space_group_name_H-M   'P 1'
#
loop_
_entity.id
_entity.type
_entity.pdbx_description
1 polymer ?
#
loop_
_entity_poly.entity_id
_entity_poly.type
_entity_poly.pdbx_seq_one_letter_code
_entity_poly.pdbx_strand_id
1 'polypeptide(L)'
;MDIEPQPNYPFEFILADAMTFPLEGFDLIHASPPCQGYSVLNSFLGKDYPLLIEPLRDRARGFPLVIENVVGAPLREPLLLCGQMFGLRLFRHRLFELPFFAFQPGHTHGRWRAPKRGKGNVRPVDGEVWSPTGHFADRCGAAKAM
;
A
#
# COMPACT_ATOMS: atom_id res chain seq x y z
N MET A 1 -9.71 -1.51 3.52
CA MET A 1 -11.03 -0.91 3.24
C MET A 1 -11.37 -0.11 4.49
N ASP A 2 -11.60 1.17 4.32
CA ASP A 2 -11.89 2.09 5.41
C ASP A 2 -13.40 2.17 5.56
N ILE A 3 -13.93 1.26 6.37
CA ILE A 3 -15.37 1.09 6.61
C ILE A 3 -15.83 1.78 7.91
N GLU A 4 -14.88 2.32 8.67
CA GLU A 4 -15.09 3.00 9.94
C GLU A 4 -14.70 4.48 9.82
N PRO A 5 -15.27 5.37 10.66
CA PRO A 5 -14.82 6.74 10.77
C PRO A 5 -13.30 6.83 11.01
N GLN A 6 -12.65 7.78 10.34
CA GLN A 6 -11.19 7.99 10.43
C GLN A 6 -10.88 9.29 11.20
N PRO A 7 -10.97 9.33 12.55
CA PRO A 7 -10.84 10.57 13.33
C PRO A 7 -9.42 11.18 13.32
N ASN A 8 -8.41 10.43 12.86
CA ASN A 8 -7.04 10.92 12.74
C ASN A 8 -6.71 11.39 11.31
N TYR A 9 -7.66 11.30 10.36
CA TYR A 9 -7.44 11.79 9.01
C TYR A 9 -7.55 13.32 9.00
N PRO A 10 -6.52 14.05 8.53
CA PRO A 10 -6.46 15.51 8.68
C PRO A 10 -7.30 16.28 7.65
N PHE A 11 -7.92 15.57 6.70
CA PHE A 11 -8.76 16.15 5.65
C PHE A 11 -10.21 15.68 5.81
N GLU A 12 -11.09 16.17 4.95
CA GLU A 12 -12.46 15.68 4.86
C GLU A 12 -12.48 14.17 4.60
N PHE A 13 -13.15 13.43 5.48
CA PHE A 13 -13.36 12.00 5.34
C PHE A 13 -14.80 11.75 4.91
N ILE A 14 -14.96 11.19 3.71
CA ILE A 14 -16.26 10.82 3.17
C ILE A 14 -16.39 9.31 3.22
N LEU A 15 -17.31 8.81 4.05
CA LEU A 15 -17.63 7.38 4.11
C LEU A 15 -18.64 7.04 3.00
N ALA A 16 -18.14 6.56 1.87
CA ALA A 16 -18.94 6.18 0.71
C ALA A 16 -18.29 5.01 -0.06
N ASP A 17 -19.04 4.40 -0.98
CA ASP A 17 -18.47 3.47 -1.95
C ASP A 17 -17.66 4.24 -3.01
N ALA A 18 -16.33 4.06 -2.97
CA ALA A 18 -15.39 4.70 -3.88
C ALA A 18 -15.67 4.39 -5.37
N MET A 19 -16.30 3.25 -5.68
CA MET A 19 -16.63 2.89 -7.06
C MET A 19 -17.85 3.65 -7.61
N THR A 20 -18.58 4.37 -6.76
CA THR A 20 -19.76 5.17 -7.14
C THR A 20 -19.62 6.65 -6.79
N PHE A 21 -18.72 7.03 -5.89
CA PHE A 21 -18.52 8.41 -5.45
C PHE A 21 -18.08 9.36 -6.57
N PRO A 22 -18.73 10.53 -6.76
CA PRO A 22 -18.41 11.49 -7.83
C PRO A 22 -16.92 11.87 -7.88
N LEU A 23 -16.34 11.92 -9.07
CA LEU A 23 -14.92 12.30 -9.28
C LEU A 23 -14.79 13.73 -9.79
N GLU A 24 -15.90 14.37 -10.16
CA GLU A 24 -15.94 15.74 -10.65
C GLU A 24 -15.45 16.72 -9.57
N GLY A 25 -14.57 17.64 -9.97
CA GLY A 25 -13.99 18.64 -9.07
C GLY A 25 -12.64 18.23 -8.46
N PHE A 26 -12.14 17.02 -8.74
CA PHE A 26 -10.77 16.61 -8.37
C PHE A 26 -9.81 16.74 -9.56
N ASP A 27 -8.58 17.18 -9.30
CA ASP A 27 -7.53 17.30 -10.32
C ASP A 27 -6.72 16.01 -10.50
N LEU A 28 -6.73 15.12 -9.49
CA LEU A 28 -5.95 13.90 -9.46
C LEU A 28 -6.65 12.85 -8.59
N ILE A 29 -6.58 11.60 -9.04
CA ILE A 29 -7.08 10.45 -8.28
C ILE A 29 -5.89 9.64 -7.77
N HIS A 30 -5.88 9.39 -6.45
CA HIS A 30 -4.98 8.43 -5.82
C HIS A 30 -5.81 7.33 -5.16
N ALA A 31 -5.51 6.07 -5.45
CA ALA A 31 -6.27 4.95 -4.94
C ALA A 31 -5.42 3.72 -4.62
N SER A 32 -5.78 3.05 -3.54
CA SER A 32 -5.25 1.75 -3.12
C SER A 32 -6.37 0.72 -3.12
N PRO A 33 -6.84 0.23 -4.29
CA PRO A 33 -7.95 -0.71 -4.34
C PRO A 33 -7.62 -2.01 -3.57
N PRO A 34 -8.63 -2.74 -3.08
CA PRO A 34 -8.47 -4.00 -2.36
C PRO A 34 -7.46 -4.93 -3.04
N CYS A 35 -6.45 -5.35 -2.28
CA CYS A 35 -5.30 -6.11 -2.80
C CYS A 35 -5.38 -7.61 -2.54
N GLN A 36 -6.40 -8.07 -1.78
CA GLN A 36 -6.50 -9.44 -1.31
C GLN A 36 -6.47 -10.45 -2.46
N GLY A 37 -7.18 -10.15 -3.56
CA GLY A 37 -7.21 -11.00 -4.76
C GLY A 37 -5.86 -11.14 -5.46
N TYR A 38 -4.96 -10.16 -5.32
CA TYR A 38 -3.62 -10.17 -5.92
C TYR A 38 -2.51 -10.60 -4.96
N SER A 39 -2.86 -10.85 -3.69
CA SER A 39 -1.86 -11.17 -2.67
C SER A 39 -1.35 -12.60 -2.83
N VAL A 40 -0.04 -12.80 -2.58
CA VAL A 40 0.59 -14.13 -2.54
C VAL A 40 -0.14 -15.08 -1.59
N LEU A 41 -0.68 -14.56 -0.48
CA LEU A 41 -1.45 -15.36 0.47
C LEU A 41 -2.72 -15.94 -0.15
N ASN A 42 -3.41 -15.19 -1.02
CA ASN A 42 -4.63 -15.68 -1.64
C ASN A 42 -4.39 -16.81 -2.64
N SER A 43 -3.19 -16.91 -3.23
CA SER A 43 -2.79 -18.07 -4.03
C SER A 43 -2.84 -19.39 -3.25
N PHE A 44 -2.75 -19.33 -1.91
CA PHE A 44 -2.91 -20.49 -1.02
C PHE A 44 -4.34 -20.65 -0.48
N LEU A 45 -5.05 -19.53 -0.26
CA LEU A 45 -6.40 -19.57 0.32
C LEU A 45 -7.50 -19.84 -0.72
N GLY A 46 -7.28 -19.48 -1.99
CA GLY A 46 -8.25 -19.68 -3.07
C GLY A 46 -9.58 -18.96 -2.84
N LYS A 47 -9.57 -17.80 -2.17
CA LYS A 47 -10.79 -17.02 -1.92
C LYS A 47 -11.09 -16.05 -3.05
N ASP A 48 -12.38 -15.86 -3.30
CA ASP A 48 -12.85 -14.84 -4.22
C ASP A 48 -12.80 -13.46 -3.58
N TYR A 49 -12.05 -12.57 -4.21
CA TYR A 49 -11.93 -11.18 -3.83
C TYR A 49 -12.17 -10.29 -5.05
N PRO A 50 -12.77 -9.10 -4.88
CA PRO A 50 -12.99 -8.20 -5.99
C PRO A 50 -11.66 -7.73 -6.57
N LEU A 51 -11.54 -7.76 -7.90
CA LEU A 51 -10.37 -7.33 -8.66
C LEU A 51 -10.62 -5.93 -9.24
N LEU A 52 -10.37 -4.90 -8.43
CA LEU A 52 -10.82 -3.53 -8.74
C LEU A 52 -9.81 -2.66 -9.48
N ILE A 53 -8.64 -3.15 -9.87
CA ILE A 53 -7.63 -2.34 -10.57
C ILE A 53 -8.12 -1.87 -11.94
N GLU A 54 -8.59 -2.77 -12.82
CA GLU A 54 -9.12 -2.37 -14.13
C GLU A 54 -10.42 -1.55 -14.02
N PRO A 55 -11.43 -1.95 -13.21
CA PRO A 55 -12.61 -1.12 -13.00
C PRO A 55 -12.30 0.30 -12.53
N LEU A 56 -11.28 0.46 -11.67
CA LEU A 56 -10.82 1.77 -11.21
C LEU A 56 -10.20 2.58 -12.36
N ARG A 57 -9.37 1.97 -13.22
CA ARG A 57 -8.81 2.67 -14.39
C ARG A 57 -9.88 3.16 -15.34
N ASP A 58 -10.90 2.34 -15.60
CA ASP A 58 -12.01 2.75 -16.47
C ASP A 58 -12.82 3.89 -15.86
N ARG A 59 -13.08 3.83 -14.55
CA ARG A 59 -13.78 4.90 -13.82
C ARG A 59 -13.00 6.22 -13.80
N ALA A 60 -11.69 6.16 -13.55
CA ALA A 60 -10.83 7.35 -13.47
C ALA A 60 -10.31 7.81 -14.84
N ARG A 61 -10.88 7.31 -15.94
CA ARG A 61 -10.50 7.73 -17.29
C ARG A 61 -10.70 9.22 -17.46
N GLY A 62 -9.66 9.91 -17.94
CA GLY A 62 -9.65 11.36 -18.09
C GLY A 62 -9.01 12.11 -16.92
N PHE A 63 -8.65 11.41 -15.84
CA PHE A 63 -7.91 11.98 -14.70
C PHE A 63 -6.47 11.41 -14.64
N PRO A 64 -5.49 12.21 -14.18
CA PRO A 64 -4.25 11.66 -13.66
C PRO A 64 -4.55 10.68 -12.53
N LEU A 65 -4.04 9.45 -12.65
CA LEU A 65 -4.34 8.35 -11.72
C LEU A 65 -3.04 7.78 -11.15
N VAL A 66 -2.97 7.73 -9.82
CA VAL A 66 -1.95 6.98 -9.08
C VAL A 66 -2.62 5.76 -8.44
N ILE A 67 -2.07 4.57 -8.70
CA ILE A 67 -2.55 3.33 -8.09
C ILE A 67 -1.44 2.70 -7.25
N GLU A 68 -1.71 2.46 -5.97
CA GLU A 68 -0.83 1.66 -5.11
C GLU A 68 -1.40 0.25 -4.92
N ASN A 69 -0.52 -0.76 -4.95
CA ASN A 69 -0.91 -2.14 -4.63
C ASN A 69 0.25 -3.03 -4.19
N VAL A 70 -0.06 -4.30 -3.90
CA VAL A 70 0.92 -5.32 -3.52
C VAL A 70 1.75 -5.79 -4.71
N VAL A 71 2.94 -6.33 -4.43
CA VAL A 71 3.75 -7.03 -5.43
C VAL A 71 2.95 -8.20 -6.00
N GLY A 72 2.87 -8.30 -7.34
CA GLY A 72 2.06 -9.29 -8.06
C GLY A 72 0.75 -8.74 -8.62
N ALA A 73 0.33 -7.55 -8.20
CA ALA A 73 -0.80 -6.86 -8.80
C ALA A 73 -0.50 -6.42 -10.26
N PRO A 74 -1.50 -6.46 -11.16
CA PRO A 74 -1.34 -6.11 -12.59
C PRO A 74 -1.28 -4.57 -12.81
N LEU A 75 -0.31 -3.92 -12.19
CA LEU A 75 -0.01 -2.50 -12.40
C LEU A 75 0.84 -2.30 -13.66
N ARG A 76 0.64 -1.18 -14.36
CA ARG A 76 1.37 -0.82 -15.59
C ARG A 76 2.66 -0.10 -15.22
N GLU A 77 3.79 -0.62 -15.68
CA GLU A 77 5.14 -0.06 -15.48
C GLU A 77 5.38 0.46 -14.05
N PRO A 78 5.09 -0.34 -13.00
CA PRO A 78 5.05 0.20 -11.65
C PRO A 78 6.44 0.48 -11.09
N LEU A 79 6.52 1.52 -10.26
CA LEU A 79 7.65 1.68 -9.35
C LEU A 79 7.47 0.80 -8.13
N LEU A 80 8.50 0.04 -7.78
CA LEU A 80 8.57 -0.63 -6.50
C LEU A 80 9.19 0.32 -5.47
N LEU A 81 8.43 0.69 -4.45
CA LEU A 81 8.91 1.48 -3.32
C LEU A 81 8.98 0.63 -2.06
N CYS A 82 10.01 0.86 -1.26
CA CYS A 82 10.26 0.22 0.04
C CYS A 82 10.56 1.30 1.08
N GLY A 83 10.06 1.14 2.31
CA GLY A 83 10.39 2.08 3.40
C GLY A 83 11.90 2.27 3.62
N GLN A 84 12.71 1.21 3.43
CA GLN A 84 14.16 1.29 3.57
C GLN A 84 14.85 2.21 2.53
N MET A 85 14.25 2.43 1.36
CA MET A 85 14.76 3.41 0.38
C MET A 85 14.77 4.83 0.94
N PHE A 86 13.89 5.10 1.90
CA PHE A 86 13.71 6.39 2.55
C PHE A 86 14.33 6.42 3.95
N GLY A 87 15.17 5.43 4.28
CA GLY A 87 15.83 5.33 5.59
C GLY A 87 14.95 4.83 6.73
N LEU A 88 13.70 4.46 6.46
CA LEU A 88 12.79 3.91 7.46
C LEU A 88 13.21 2.49 7.85
N ARG A 89 12.87 2.09 9.07
CA ARG A 89 13.05 0.72 9.56
C ARG A 89 11.91 -0.19 9.11
N LEU A 90 11.39 0.05 7.91
CA LEU A 90 10.18 -0.58 7.37
C LEU A 90 10.50 -1.41 6.12
N PHE A 91 10.33 -2.73 6.22
CA PHE A 91 10.36 -3.64 5.10
C PHE A 91 8.93 -3.81 4.58
N ARG A 92 8.57 -2.99 3.58
CA ARG A 92 7.25 -3.05 2.96
C ARG A 92 7.37 -2.63 1.51
N HIS A 93 7.40 -3.64 0.63
CA HIS A 93 7.33 -3.41 -0.82
C HIS A 93 5.91 -3.11 -1.23
N ARG A 94 5.75 -2.03 -1.99
CA ARG A 94 4.52 -1.64 -2.66
C ARG A 94 4.83 -1.16 -4.06
N LEU A 95 3.93 -1.49 -4.96
CA LEU A 95 3.98 -1.08 -6.35
C LEU A 95 3.14 0.19 -6.52
N PHE A 96 3.63 1.12 -7.32
CA PHE A 96 2.95 2.37 -7.65
C PHE A 96 2.91 2.53 -9.16
N GLU A 97 1.70 2.56 -9.73
CA GLU A 97 1.46 3.03 -11.09
C GLU A 97 1.26 4.55 -11.04
N LEU A 98 2.01 5.27 -11.87
CA LEU A 98 2.02 6.73 -11.89
C LEU A 98 1.53 7.24 -13.25
N PRO A 99 0.92 8.44 -13.31
CA PRO A 99 0.53 9.05 -14.57
C PRO A 99 1.72 9.67 -15.33
N PHE A 100 2.93 9.49 -14.83
CA PHE A 100 4.18 10.01 -15.40
C PHE A 100 5.34 9.05 -15.11
N PHE A 101 6.38 9.15 -15.94
CA PHE A 101 7.63 8.41 -15.72
C PHE A 101 8.41 8.96 -14.53
N ALA A 102 8.97 8.08 -13.72
CA ALA A 102 9.88 8.44 -12.63
C ALA A 102 10.94 7.36 -12.43
N PHE A 103 12.10 7.75 -11.88
CA PHE A 103 13.14 6.81 -11.52
C PHE A 103 12.84 6.17 -10.17
N GLN A 104 13.00 4.85 -10.10
CA GLN A 104 12.97 4.14 -8.82
C GLN A 104 14.23 4.47 -8.01
N PRO A 105 14.12 4.85 -6.73
CA PRO A 105 15.27 4.95 -5.85
C PRO A 105 16.04 3.62 -5.74
N GLY A 106 17.34 3.73 -5.43
CA GLY A 106 18.17 2.55 -5.18
C GLY A 106 17.59 1.68 -4.06
N HIS A 107 17.48 0.37 -4.31
CA HIS A 107 16.83 -0.57 -3.40
C HIS A 107 17.85 -1.49 -2.73
N THR A 108 18.18 -1.24 -1.47
CA THR A 108 19.06 -2.13 -0.70
C THR A 108 18.48 -2.46 0.66
N HIS A 109 18.56 -3.73 1.06
CA HIS A 109 18.11 -4.19 2.38
C HIS A 109 19.26 -4.35 3.39
N GLY A 110 20.35 -3.60 3.24
CA GLY A 110 21.55 -3.75 4.06
C GLY A 110 21.61 -2.83 5.28
N ARG A 111 20.73 -1.82 5.36
CA ARG A 111 20.82 -0.76 6.39
C ARG A 111 20.41 -1.24 7.78
N TRP A 112 19.50 -2.21 7.86
CA TRP A 112 18.91 -2.69 9.11
C TRP A 112 19.03 -4.20 9.21
N ARG A 113 19.16 -4.71 10.45
CA ARG A 113 19.22 -6.16 10.66
C ARG A 113 17.86 -6.79 10.38
N ALA A 114 17.87 -7.97 9.75
CA ALA A 114 16.67 -8.78 9.65
C ALA A 114 16.21 -9.24 11.05
N PRO A 115 14.89 -9.28 11.33
CA PRO A 115 14.39 -9.73 12.62
C PRO A 115 14.73 -11.20 12.85
N LYS A 116 15.31 -11.52 14.01
CA LYS A 116 15.68 -12.91 14.37
C LYS A 116 14.46 -13.83 14.56
N ARG A 117 13.30 -13.27 14.84
CA ARG A 117 12.07 -14.00 15.20
C ARG A 117 11.14 -14.29 14.00
N GLY A 118 11.65 -14.14 12.77
CA GLY A 118 10.88 -14.34 11.54
C GLY A 118 10.11 -13.09 11.07
N LYS A 119 9.50 -13.18 9.89
CA LYS A 119 8.68 -12.11 9.28
C LYS A 119 7.29 -12.11 9.92
N GLY A 120 6.78 -10.95 10.33
CA GLY A 120 5.42 -10.79 10.86
C GLY A 120 5.29 -9.71 11.95
N ASN A 121 4.18 -9.72 12.68
CA ASN A 121 3.82 -8.76 13.74
C ASN A 121 4.64 -8.90 15.04
N VAL A 122 5.94 -9.12 14.90
CA VAL A 122 6.88 -9.01 16.01
C VAL A 122 7.12 -7.53 16.24
N ARG A 123 7.00 -7.06 17.49
CA ARG A 123 7.34 -5.68 17.84
C ARG A 123 8.78 -5.38 17.42
N PRO A 124 9.04 -4.24 16.77
CA PRO A 124 10.39 -3.91 16.33
C PRO A 124 11.34 -3.81 17.52
N VAL A 125 12.47 -4.49 17.44
CA VAL A 125 13.62 -4.34 18.35
C VAL A 125 14.58 -3.34 17.74
N ASP A 126 15.18 -2.46 18.53
CA ASP A 126 16.07 -1.41 18.00
C ASP A 126 17.21 -1.95 17.12
N GLY A 127 17.38 -1.29 15.98
CA GLY A 127 18.30 -1.69 14.91
C GLY A 127 17.81 -2.84 14.01
N GLU A 128 16.63 -3.42 14.28
CA GLU A 128 15.97 -4.38 13.37
C GLU A 128 14.96 -3.67 12.46
N VAL A 129 14.78 -4.25 11.28
CA VAL A 129 13.71 -3.89 10.36
C VAL A 129 12.38 -4.50 10.78
N TRP A 130 11.30 -3.77 10.53
CA TRP A 130 9.94 -4.18 10.81
C TRP A 130 9.16 -4.49 9.54
N SER A 131 8.43 -5.61 9.55
CA SER A 131 7.57 -6.05 8.45
C SER A 131 6.13 -6.19 8.95
N PRO A 132 5.40 -5.08 9.15
CA PRO A 132 4.02 -5.14 9.63
C PRO A 132 3.13 -5.92 8.67
N THR A 133 2.33 -6.84 9.20
CA THR A 133 1.44 -7.72 8.41
C THR A 133 0.00 -7.64 8.89
N GLY A 134 -0.89 -7.16 8.02
CA GLY A 134 -2.33 -7.08 8.28
C GLY A 134 -2.72 -5.99 9.28
N HIS A 135 -3.89 -6.14 9.90
CA HIS A 135 -4.46 -5.21 10.90
C HIS A 135 -3.79 -5.35 12.29
N PHE A 136 -2.85 -6.28 12.44
CA PHE A 136 -2.20 -6.63 13.71
C PHE A 136 -0.96 -5.76 14.01
N ALA A 137 -0.69 -4.74 13.18
CA ALA A 137 0.35 -3.76 13.42
C ALA A 137 -0.15 -2.73 14.43
N ASP A 138 0.44 -2.67 15.62
CA ASP A 138 0.06 -1.68 16.62
C ASP A 138 0.66 -0.29 16.30
N ARG A 139 -0.09 0.77 16.59
CA ARG A 139 0.31 2.16 16.30
C ARG A 139 1.65 2.53 16.95
N CYS A 140 1.93 2.00 18.15
CA CYS A 140 3.17 2.26 18.87
C CYS A 140 4.38 1.62 18.17
N GLY A 141 4.23 0.39 17.68
CA GLY A 141 5.22 -0.28 16.83
C GLY A 141 5.47 0.48 15.52
N ALA A 142 4.42 1.00 14.89
CA ALA A 142 4.54 1.80 13.68
C ALA A 142 5.32 3.09 13.89
N ALA A 143 5.01 3.83 14.97
CA ALA A 143 5.73 5.06 15.30
C ALA A 143 7.22 4.85 15.60
N LYS A 144 7.66 3.64 15.99
CA LYS A 144 9.07 3.32 16.21
C LYS A 144 9.82 2.96 14.92
N ALA A 145 9.10 2.61 13.86
CA ALA A 145 9.66 2.20 12.59
C ALA A 145 9.73 3.32 11.55
N MET A 146 8.95 4.39 11.78
CA MET A 146 8.93 5.65 11.01
C MET A 146 9.88 6.66 11.64
#